data_AF-A0A0K9GQ71-F1
#
_entry.id   AF-A0A0K9GQ71-F1
#
_cell.length_a   1.000
_cell.length_b   1.000
_cell.length_c   1.000
_cell.angle_alpha   90.00
_cell.angle_beta   90.00
_cell.angle_gamma   90.00
#
_symmetry.space_group_name_H-M   'P 1'
#
loop_
_entity.id
_entity.type
_entity.pdbx_description
1 polymer ?
#
loop_
_entity_poly.entity_id
_entity_poly.type
_entity_poly.pdbx_seq_one_letter_code
_entity_poly.pdbx_strand_id
1 'polypeptide(L)' 'MRWGAFVSTTIIVVLIILYEWPKMKQTPNKDKVAFFTLLLIGWVLSMFDLPHMGGPTSWIVTLFKPFGKFMEK' A
#
# COMPACT_ATOMS: atom_id res chain seq x y z
N MET A 1 1.94 -12.68 -4.45
CA MET A 1 0.98 -11.70 -5.00
C MET A 1 -0.26 -12.42 -5.49
N ARG A 2 -1.36 -12.34 -4.74
CA ARG A 2 -2.65 -12.84 -5.22
C ARG A 2 -3.15 -11.81 -6.24
N TRP A 3 -2.77 -11.97 -7.51
CA TRP A 3 -3.10 -11.04 -8.59
C TRP A 3 -4.58 -10.68 -8.64
N GLY A 4 -5.48 -11.63 -8.31
CA GLY A 4 -6.92 -11.38 -8.21
C GLY A 4 -7.31 -10.36 -7.13
N ALA A 5 -6.64 -10.36 -5.97
CA ALA A 5 -6.90 -9.38 -4.92
C ALA A 5 -6.47 -7.98 -5.37
N PHE A 6 -5.30 -7.87 -6.01
CA PHE A 6 -4.80 -6.60 -6.54
C PHE A 6 -5.69 -6.00 -7.63
N VAL A 7 -6.15 -6.82 -8.56
CA VAL A 7 -7.09 -6.41 -9.63
C VAL A 7 -8.42 -5.95 -9.02
N SER A 8 -8.97 -6.72 -8.06
CA SER A 8 -10.20 -6.35 -7.36
C SER A 8 -10.08 -5.01 -6.63
N THR A 9 -9.01 -4.82 -5.85
CA THR A 9 -8.77 -3.54 -5.16
C THR A 9 -8.62 -2.38 -6.15
N THR A 10 -7.93 -2.59 -7.26
CA THR A 10 -7.76 -1.55 -8.29
C THR A 10 -9.10 -1.15 -8.90
N ILE A 11 -9.99 -2.10 -9.19
CA ILE A 11 -11.35 -1.83 -9.67
C ILE A 11 -12.13 -1.00 -8.63
N ILE A 12 -12.08 -1.38 -7.36
CA ILE A 12 -12.74 -0.66 -6.27
C ILE A 12 -12.20 0.78 -6.16
N VAL A 13 -10.88 0.96 -6.23
CA VAL A 13 -10.22 2.28 -6.21
C VAL A 13 -10.71 3.15 -7.37
N VAL A 14 -10.79 2.62 -8.58
CA VAL A 14 -11.29 3.36 -9.75
C VAL A 14 -12.76 3.73 -9.57
N LEU A 15 -13.59 2.83 -9.06
CA LEU A 15 -15.01 3.11 -8.79
C LEU A 15 -15.19 4.21 -7.73
N ILE A 16 -14.40 4.19 -6.66
CA ILE A 16 -14.41 5.24 -5.63
C ILE A 16 -14.02 6.58 -6.24
N ILE A 17 -12.95 6.63 -7.06
CA ILE A 17 -12.53 7.86 -7.74
C ILE A 17 -13.65 8.36 -8.65
N LEU A 18 -14.26 7.51 -9.48
CA LEU A 18 -15.33 7.90 -10.40
C LEU A 18 -16.57 8.43 -9.67
N TYR A 19 -16.94 7.81 -8.55
CA TYR A 19 -18.07 8.24 -7.73
C TYR A 19 -17.82 9.55 -7.00
N GLU A 20 -16.63 9.72 -6.42
CA GLU A 20 -16.28 10.92 -5.64
C GLU A 20 -15.91 12.10 -6.55
N TRP A 21 -15.42 11.85 -7.78
CA TRP A 21 -15.03 12.89 -8.76
C TRP A 21 -16.06 14.01 -8.97
N PRO A 22 -17.35 13.73 -9.26
CA PRO A 22 -18.36 14.79 -9.42
C PRO A 22 -18.58 15.59 -8.12
N LYS A 23 -18.48 14.94 -6.97
CA LYS A 23 -18.69 15.54 -5.65
C LYS A 23 -17.49 16.41 -5.23
N MET A 24 -16.29 15.97 -5.57
CA MET A 24 -15.03 16.68 -5.35
C MET A 24 -14.85 17.91 -6.22
N LYS A 25 -15.60 18.04 -7.32
CA LYS A 25 -15.51 19.22 -8.17
C LYS A 25 -15.89 20.51 -7.41
N GLN A 26 -16.68 20.38 -6.33
CA GLN A 26 -17.12 21.50 -5.49
C GLN A 26 -16.27 21.70 -4.22
N THR A 27 -15.32 20.81 -3.91
CA THR A 27 -14.52 20.86 -2.68
C THR A 27 -13.17 21.57 -2.91
N PRO A 28 -12.62 22.22 -1.87
CA PRO A 28 -11.32 22.88 -1.95
C PRO A 28 -10.20 21.88 -2.29
N ASN A 29 -9.16 22.36 -2.96
CA ASN A 29 -8.08 21.52 -3.49
C ASN A 29 -7.31 20.73 -2.41
N LYS A 30 -7.32 21.20 -1.15
CA LYS A 30 -6.70 20.49 -0.01
C LYS A 30 -7.37 19.15 0.27
N ASP A 31 -8.70 19.10 0.16
CA ASP A 31 -9.48 17.89 0.46
C ASP A 31 -9.30 16.83 -0.63
N LYS A 32 -9.12 17.27 -1.89
CA LYS A 32 -8.74 16.40 -3.01
C LYS A 32 -7.41 15.71 -2.75
N VAL A 33 -6.41 16.48 -2.33
CA VAL A 33 -5.07 15.93 -2.03
C VAL A 33 -5.17 14.93 -0.88
N ALA A 34 -5.90 15.24 0.20
CA ALA A 34 -6.05 14.33 1.32
C ALA A 34 -6.71 12.99 0.90
N PHE A 35 -7.78 13.05 0.12
CA PHE A 35 -8.45 11.86 -0.41
C PHE A 35 -7.54 11.00 -1.28
N PHE A 36 -6.88 11.59 -2.29
CA PHE A 36 -5.97 10.85 -3.15
C PHE A 36 -4.83 10.23 -2.35
N THR A 37 -4.31 10.95 -1.34
CA THR A 37 -3.23 10.44 -0.48
C THR A 37 -3.69 9.22 0.32
N LEU A 38 -4.85 9.31 0.98
CA LEU A 38 -5.42 8.19 1.75
C LEU A 38 -5.71 6.98 0.87
N LEU A 39 -6.23 7.22 -0.32
CA LEU A 39 -6.61 6.18 -1.27
C LEU A 39 -5.38 5.49 -1.87
N LEU A 40 -4.33 6.25 -2.16
CA LEU A 40 -3.04 5.73 -2.61
C LEU A 40 -2.35 4.90 -1.51
N ILE A 41 -2.38 5.37 -0.26
CA ILE A 41 -1.88 4.61 0.90
C ILE A 41 -2.61 3.26 0.99
N GLY A 42 -3.94 3.25 0.96
CA GLY A 42 -4.74 2.03 1.00
C GLY A 42 -4.47 1.07 -0.18
N TRP A 43 -4.29 1.62 -1.38
CA TRP A 43 -3.98 0.83 -2.57
C TRP A 43 -2.58 0.19 -2.49
N VAL A 44 -1.57 0.94 -2.03
CA VAL A 44 -0.22 0.43 -1.78
C VAL A 44 -0.25 -0.64 -0.69
N LEU A 45 -0.96 -0.40 0.42
CA LEU A 45 -1.18 -1.38 1.50
C LEU A 45 -1.83 -2.67 0.99
N SER A 46 -2.75 -2.60 0.02
CA SER A 46 -3.35 -3.79 -0.58
C SER A 46 -2.37 -4.64 -1.38
N MET A 47 -1.22 -4.11 -1.80
CA MET A 47 -0.15 -4.93 -2.42
C MET A 47 0.58 -5.78 -1.38
N PHE A 48 0.56 -5.37 -0.11
CA PHE A 48 1.20 -6.09 0.98
C PHE A 48 0.29 -7.22 1.49
N ASP A 49 0.84 -8.42 1.55
CA ASP A 49 0.17 -9.58 2.17
C ASP A 49 0.36 -9.51 3.70
N LEU A 50 -0.29 -8.54 4.35
CA LEU A 50 -0.19 -8.26 5.79
C LEU A 50 -0.31 -9.52 6.67
N PRO A 51 -1.19 -10.50 6.39
CA PRO A 51 -1.29 -11.73 7.18
C PRO A 51 -0.09 -12.67 7.02
N HIS A 52 0.59 -12.65 5.87
CA HIS A 52 1.73 -13.52 5.56
C HIS A 52 3.07 -12.79 5.58
N MET A 53 3.06 -11.49 5.88
CA MET A 53 4.27 -10.73 6.10
C MET A 53 4.93 -11.27 7.36
N GLY A 54 6.13 -11.84 7.21
CA GLY A 54 6.94 -12.29 8.35
C GLY A 54 7.01 -11.16 9.37
N GLY A 55 6.80 -11.48 10.65
CA GLY A 55 6.77 -10.49 11.71
C GLY A 55 8.07 -9.65 11.77
N PRO A 56 8.12 -8.60 12.59
CA PRO A 56 9.26 -7.68 12.66
C PRO A 56 10.63 -8.37 12.81
N THR A 57 10.64 -9.54 13.46
CA THR A 57 11.79 -10.43 13.61
C THR A 57 12.35 -10.95 12.28
N SER A 58 11.51 -11.30 11.30
CA SER A 58 11.95 -11.74 9.96
C SER A 58 12.65 -10.63 9.18
N TRP A 59 12.28 -9.36 9.44
CA TRP A 59 12.86 -8.20 8.77
C TRP A 59 14.24 -7.90 9.34
N ILE A 60 14.38 -7.96 10.67
CA ILE A 60 15.68 -7.86 11.35
C ILE A 60 16.63 -8.92 10.81
N VAL A 61 16.19 -10.18 10.74
CA VAL A 61 17.01 -11.27 10.18
C VAL A 61 17.40 -10.97 8.74
N THR A 62 16.49 -10.52 7.89
CA THR A 62 16.80 -10.24 6.47
C THR A 62 17.77 -9.06 6.30
N LEU A 63 17.64 -8.01 7.12
CA LEU A 63 18.52 -6.83 7.09
C LEU A 63 19.92 -7.12 7.67
N PHE A 64 20.01 -7.90 8.75
CA PHE A 64 21.26 -8.16 9.47
C PHE A 64 22.00 -9.42 9.01
N LYS A 65 21.35 -10.36 8.29
CA LYS A 65 21.99 -11.53 7.69
C LYS A 65 23.21 -11.21 6.80
N PRO A 66 23.22 -10.18 5.95
CA PRO A 66 24.43 -9.82 5.20
C PRO A 66 25.56 -9.30 6.10
N PHE A 67 25.25 -8.62 7.21
CA PHE A 67 26.25 -8.16 8.18
C PHE A 67 26.86 -9.32 8.97
N GLY A 68 26.06 -10.32 9.35
CA GLY A 68 26.57 -11.54 10.00
C GLY A 68 27.62 -12.26 9.14
N LYS A 69 27.34 -12.42 7.84
CA LYS A 69 28.30 -13.02 6.88
C LYS A 69 29.59 -12.20 6.70
N PHE A 70 29.54 -10.90 6.94
CA PHE A 70 30.71 -10.03 6.84
C PHE A 70 31.59 -10.09 8.09
N MET A 71 31.03 -10.40 9.26
CA MET A 71 31.75 -10.54 10.53
C MET A 71 32.24 -11.97 10.83
N GLU A 72 31.71 -12.98 10.15
CA GLU A 72 32.21 -14.37 10.20
C GLU A 72 33.49 -14.58 9.37
N LYS A 73 34.14 -13.50 8.92
CA LYS A 73 35.40 -13.51 8.17
C LYS A 73 36.42 -12.60 8.83
#